data_AF-A0A0G0K5B7-F1
#
_entry.id   AF-A0A0G0K5B7-F1
#
_cell.length_a   1.000
_cell.length_b   1.000
_cell.length_c   1.000
_cell.angle_alpha   90.00
_cell.angle_beta   90.00
_cell.angle_gamma   90.00
#
_symmetry.space_group_name_H-M   'P 1'
#
loop_
_entity.id
_entity.type
_entity.pdbx_description
1 polymer ?
#
loop_
_entity_poly.entity_id
_entity_poly.type
_entity_poly.pdbx_seq_one_letter_code
_entity_poly.pdbx_strand_id
1 'polypeptide(L)'
;MENKNFKDKLKQLVDKSDLNACDKGLWSLFMAISPSEEDEAIYEAVSESDDNLKMLTEHLQGKIYSMQNINEDGWQKLVNNPEKFSLFLGGLC
;
A
#
# COMPACT_ATOMS: atom_id res chain seq x y z
N MET A 1 1.45 27.87 -1.61
CA MET A 1 1.71 26.60 -2.31
C MET A 1 1.19 25.50 -1.41
N GLU A 2 0.09 24.85 -1.78
CA GLU A 2 -0.37 23.66 -1.07
C GLU A 2 0.76 22.62 -1.12
N ASN A 3 1.15 22.11 0.03
CA ASN A 3 2.10 21.02 0.13
C ASN A 3 1.43 19.81 -0.55
N LYS A 4 1.78 19.53 -1.82
CA LYS A 4 1.26 18.40 -2.60
C LYS A 4 1.86 17.08 -2.09
N ASN A 5 1.77 16.80 -0.79
CA ASN A 5 2.17 15.50 -0.27
C ASN A 5 0.99 14.53 -0.41
N PHE A 6 0.81 14.00 -1.61
CA PHE A 6 -0.24 13.02 -1.90
C PHE A 6 -0.08 11.73 -1.09
N LYS A 7 1.14 11.36 -0.69
CA LYS A 7 1.34 10.24 0.26
C LYS A 7 0.72 10.52 1.62
N ASP A 8 0.86 11.73 2.15
CA ASP A 8 0.23 12.08 3.43
C ASP A 8 -1.30 12.07 3.32
N LYS A 9 -1.83 12.58 2.19
CA LYS A 9 -3.28 12.57 1.93
C LYS A 9 -3.82 11.14 1.79
N LEU A 10 -3.12 10.30 1.03
CA LEU A 10 -3.42 8.89 0.85
C LEU A 10 -3.35 8.13 2.19
N LYS A 11 -2.32 8.38 3.00
CA LYS A 11 -2.20 7.82 4.34
C LYS A 11 -3.39 8.19 5.22
N GLN A 12 -3.78 9.47 5.24
CA GLN A 12 -4.94 9.90 6.02
C GLN A 12 -6.25 9.26 5.55
N LEU A 13 -6.41 9.10 4.22
CA LEU A 13 -7.58 8.45 3.64
C LEU A 13 -7.65 6.98 4.06
N VAL A 14 -6.54 6.25 3.91
CA VAL A 14 -6.43 4.85 4.34
C VAL A 14 -6.67 4.71 5.84
N ASP A 15 -6.05 5.56 6.67
CA ASP A 15 -6.18 5.49 8.13
C ASP A 15 -7.64 5.69 8.59
N LYS A 16 -8.41 6.54 7.88
CA LYS A 16 -9.83 6.83 8.17
C LYS A 16 -10.82 5.83 7.57
N SER A 17 -10.39 5.01 6.61
CA SER A 17 -11.26 4.02 5.96
C SER A 17 -11.64 2.86 6.88
N ASP A 18 -12.67 2.11 6.47
CA ASP A 18 -13.12 0.87 7.12
C ASP A 18 -12.24 -0.36 6.80
N LEU A 19 -11.08 -0.16 6.15
CA LEU A 19 -10.12 -1.22 5.91
C LEU A 19 -9.66 -1.85 7.23
N ASN A 20 -9.42 -3.17 7.21
CA ASN A 20 -8.87 -3.86 8.37
C ASN A 20 -7.38 -3.48 8.57
N ALA A 21 -6.80 -3.92 9.68
CA ALA A 21 -5.40 -3.61 10.01
C ALA A 21 -4.40 -4.14 8.96
N CYS A 22 -4.71 -5.27 8.33
CA CYS A 22 -3.89 -5.89 7.29
C CYS A 22 -3.81 -5.03 6.04
N ASP A 23 -4.97 -4.58 5.57
CA ASP A 23 -5.12 -3.74 4.40
C ASP A 23 -4.46 -2.37 4.60
N LYS A 24 -4.60 -1.78 5.78
CA LYS A 24 -3.86 -0.55 6.14
C LYS A 24 -2.35 -0.77 6.18
N GLY A 25 -1.91 -1.96 6.59
CA GLY A 25 -0.50 -2.39 6.53
C GLY A 25 0.02 -2.50 5.10
N LEU A 26 -0.75 -3.11 4.20
CA LEU A 26 -0.45 -3.21 2.77
C LEU A 26 -0.24 -1.84 2.14
N TRP A 27 -1.14 -0.90 2.41
CA TRP A 27 -1.02 0.49 1.95
C TRP A 27 0.21 1.19 2.51
N SER A 28 0.53 0.97 3.79
CA SER A 28 1.74 1.52 4.43
C SER A 28 3.03 0.99 3.79
N LEU A 29 3.01 -0.26 3.34
CA LEU A 29 4.12 -0.89 2.62
C LEU A 29 4.23 -0.35 1.20
N PHE A 30 3.12 -0.31 0.48
CA PHE A 30 3.02 0.28 -0.86
C PHE A 30 3.59 1.70 -0.87
N MET A 31 3.13 2.59 0.03
CA MET A 31 3.61 3.96 0.11
C MET A 31 5.10 4.08 0.47
N ALA A 32 5.67 3.09 1.16
CA ALA A 32 7.10 3.07 1.50
C ALA A 32 7.99 2.69 0.31
N ILE A 33 7.47 1.92 -0.65
CA ILE A 33 8.22 1.41 -1.80
C ILE A 33 7.85 2.10 -3.12
N SER A 34 6.67 2.74 -3.20
CA SER A 34 6.16 3.34 -4.43
C SER A 34 6.97 4.59 -4.81
N PRO A 35 7.31 4.77 -6.10
CA PRO A 35 7.86 6.03 -6.59
C PRO A 35 6.80 7.13 -6.46
N SER A 36 7.24 8.37 -6.20
CA SER A 36 6.32 9.48 -5.93
C SER A 36 5.56 9.99 -7.16
N GLU A 37 5.92 9.52 -8.34
CA GLU A 37 5.37 9.97 -9.62
C GLU A 37 3.90 9.57 -9.81
N GLU A 38 3.44 8.53 -9.11
CA GLU A 38 2.08 7.99 -9.26
C GLU A 38 1.15 8.37 -8.09
N ASP A 39 1.66 9.04 -7.04
CA ASP A 39 0.90 9.26 -5.81
C ASP A 39 -0.35 10.14 -6.03
N GLU A 40 -0.29 11.12 -6.94
CA GLU A 40 -1.42 11.99 -7.29
C GLU A 40 -2.55 11.17 -7.94
N ALA A 41 -2.25 10.40 -8.97
CA ALA A 41 -3.22 9.58 -9.69
C ALA A 41 -3.85 8.50 -8.79
N ILE A 42 -3.04 7.88 -7.93
CA ILE A 42 -3.51 6.87 -6.98
C ILE A 42 -4.43 7.51 -5.94
N TYR A 43 -4.03 8.65 -5.37
CA TYR A 43 -4.85 9.38 -4.42
C TYR A 43 -6.20 9.78 -5.04
N GLU A 44 -6.19 10.36 -6.23
CA GLU A 44 -7.42 10.74 -6.94
C GLU A 44 -8.34 9.52 -7.10
N ALA A 45 -7.84 8.41 -7.66
CA ALA A 45 -8.62 7.21 -7.89
C ALA A 45 -9.25 6.64 -6.61
N VAL A 46 -8.50 6.54 -5.50
CA VAL A 46 -9.07 6.00 -4.24
C VAL A 46 -9.95 6.99 -3.49
N SER A 47 -9.80 8.30 -3.74
CA SER A 47 -10.64 9.33 -3.14
C SER A 47 -12.03 9.46 -3.77
N GLU A 48 -12.20 8.93 -4.99
CA GLU A 48 -13.47 8.95 -5.70
C GLU A 48 -14.53 8.01 -5.08
N SER A 49 -14.12 6.86 -4.53
CA SER A 49 -15.04 5.93 -3.87
C SER A 49 -14.34 4.90 -2.98
N ASP A 50 -15.06 4.41 -1.97
CA ASP A 50 -14.61 3.30 -1.12
C ASP A 50 -14.45 1.98 -1.92
N ASP A 51 -15.21 1.81 -3.01
CA ASP A 51 -15.10 0.64 -3.87
C ASP A 51 -13.77 0.66 -4.65
N ASN A 52 -13.32 1.84 -5.13
CA ASN A 52 -12.01 1.99 -5.74
C ASN A 52 -10.89 1.67 -4.74
N LEU A 53 -11.02 2.14 -3.49
CA LEU A 53 -10.07 1.82 -2.43
C LEU A 53 -9.99 0.30 -2.21
N LYS A 54 -11.12 -0.41 -2.12
CA LYS A 54 -11.15 -1.88 -1.96
C LYS A 54 -10.54 -2.60 -3.15
N MET A 55 -10.95 -2.25 -4.37
CA MET A 55 -10.43 -2.88 -5.59
C MET A 55 -8.91 -2.73 -5.71
N LEU A 56 -8.38 -1.53 -5.41
CA LEU A 56 -6.95 -1.30 -5.45
C LEU A 56 -6.22 -2.02 -4.31
N THR A 57 -6.85 -2.15 -3.14
CA THR A 57 -6.33 -2.96 -2.03
C THR A 57 -6.18 -4.44 -2.43
N GLU A 58 -7.19 -5.03 -3.05
CA GLU A 58 -7.13 -6.40 -3.58
C GLU A 58 -6.05 -6.55 -4.65
N HIS A 59 -5.90 -5.55 -5.53
CA HIS A 59 -4.85 -5.54 -6.54
C HIS A 59 -3.45 -5.49 -5.91
N LEU A 60 -3.25 -4.69 -4.86
CA LEU A 60 -1.99 -4.60 -4.12
C LEU A 60 -1.65 -5.93 -3.43
N GLN A 61 -2.63 -6.59 -2.81
CA GLN A 61 -2.46 -7.92 -2.25
C GLN A 61 -1.97 -8.91 -3.30
N GLY A 62 -2.66 -9.00 -4.44
CA GLY A 62 -2.28 -9.88 -5.55
C GLY A 62 -0.88 -9.58 -6.10
N LYS A 63 -0.50 -8.31 -6.21
CA LYS A 63 0.86 -7.89 -6.59
C LYS A 63 1.91 -8.33 -5.58
N ILE A 64 1.65 -8.25 -4.28
CA ILE A 64 2.61 -8.66 -3.24
C ILE A 64 2.78 -10.18 -3.21
N TYR A 65 1.69 -10.94 -3.30
CA TYR A 65 1.75 -12.41 -3.41
C TYR A 65 2.49 -12.86 -4.67
N SER A 66 2.31 -12.16 -5.79
CA SER A 66 3.03 -12.48 -7.03
C SER A 66 4.49 -12.01 -7.01
N MET A 67 4.82 -10.93 -6.31
CA MET A 67 6.21 -10.44 -6.17
C MET A 67 7.14 -11.48 -5.53
N GLN A 68 6.65 -12.29 -4.59
CA GLN A 68 7.40 -13.41 -4.01
C GLN A 68 7.97 -14.37 -5.07
N ASN A 69 7.26 -14.55 -6.19
CA ASN A 69 7.59 -15.52 -7.23
C ASN A 69 8.22 -14.91 -8.49
N ILE A 70 8.10 -13.59 -8.69
CA ILE A 70 8.39 -12.94 -9.98
C ILE A 70 9.49 -11.87 -9.88
N ASN A 71 9.67 -11.23 -8.72
CA ASN A 71 10.61 -10.12 -8.55
C ASN A 71 11.42 -10.27 -7.27
N GLU A 72 12.44 -11.12 -7.34
CA GLU A 72 13.30 -11.43 -6.20
C GLU A 72 13.94 -10.16 -5.61
N ASP A 73 14.43 -9.22 -6.42
CA ASP A 73 15.03 -7.97 -5.92
C ASP A 73 14.01 -7.05 -5.23
N GLY A 74 12.80 -6.93 -5.79
CA GLY A 74 11.69 -6.20 -5.17
C GLY A 74 11.25 -6.84 -3.86
N TRP A 75 11.15 -8.17 -3.85
CA TRP A 75 10.89 -8.98 -2.67
C TRP A 75 11.98 -8.82 -1.61
N GLN A 76 13.26 -8.81 -1.99
CA GLN A 76 14.40 -8.58 -1.10
C GLN A 76 14.32 -7.19 -0.44
N LYS A 77 13.99 -6.14 -1.20
CA LYS A 77 13.78 -4.78 -0.64
C LYS A 77 12.61 -4.73 0.35
N LEU A 78 11.56 -5.52 0.09
CA LEU A 78 10.41 -5.68 0.96
C LEU A 78 10.75 -6.42 2.26
N VAL A 79 11.42 -7.58 2.20
CA VAL A 79 11.81 -8.37 3.38
C VAL A 79 12.91 -7.72 4.21
N ASN A 80 13.77 -6.90 3.59
CA ASN A 80 14.82 -6.14 4.27
C ASN A 80 14.27 -5.00 5.15
N ASN A 81 12.95 -4.80 5.16
CA ASN A 81 12.21 -4.05 6.19
C ASN A 81 11.40 -5.02 7.09
N PRO A 82 12.08 -5.88 7.88
CA PRO A 82 11.46 -7.01 8.56
C PRO A 82 10.37 -6.61 9.56
N GLU A 83 10.45 -5.42 10.17
CA GLU A 83 9.41 -4.93 11.08
C GLU A 83 8.06 -4.72 10.39
N LYS A 84 8.06 -4.15 9.17
CA LYS A 84 6.84 -3.93 8.38
C LYS A 84 6.34 -5.20 7.70
N PHE A 85 7.26 -6.12 7.44
CA PHE A 85 7.00 -7.34 6.69
C PHE A 85 6.57 -8.52 7.58
N SER A 86 7.04 -8.59 8.83
CA SER A 86 6.61 -9.64 9.79
C SER A 86 5.12 -9.55 10.12
N LEU A 87 4.54 -8.35 10.10
CA LEU A 87 3.09 -8.12 10.20
C LEU A 87 2.31 -8.77 9.05
N PHE A 88 2.94 -8.94 7.88
CA PHE A 88 2.30 -9.43 6.66
C PHE A 88 2.39 -10.96 6.50
N LEU A 89 3.50 -11.60 6.86
CA LEU A 89 3.68 -13.07 6.72
C LEU A 89 3.64 -13.86 8.04
N GLY A 90 3.73 -13.19 9.19
CA GLY A 90 3.87 -13.82 10.52
C GLY A 90 2.58 -14.33 11.17
N GLY A 91 1.43 -14.24 10.49
CA GLY A 91 0.20 -14.92 10.92
C GLY A 91 -0.86 -14.08 11.66
N LEU A 92 -1.07 -12.81 11.30
CA LEU A 92 -2.22 -12.02 11.79
C LEU A 92 -2.99 -11.29 10.67
N CYS A 93 -2.86 -11.86 9.47
CA CYS A 93 -3.64 -11.72 8.25
C CYS A 93 -3.49 -13.08 7.54
#